data_AF-A0A109DFU4-F1
#
_entry.id   AF-A0A109DFU4-F1
#
_cell.length_a   1.000
_cell.length_b   1.000
_cell.length_c   1.000
_cell.angle_alpha   90.00
_cell.angle_beta   90.00
_cell.angle_gamma   90.00
#
_symmetry.space_group_name_H-M   'P 1'
#
loop_
_entity.id
_entity.type
_entity.pdbx_description
1 polymer ?
#
loop_
_entity_poly.entity_id
_entity_poly.type
_entity_poly.pdbx_seq_one_letter_code
_entity_poly.pdbx_strand_id
1 'polypeptide(L)'
;MNPKNFRDKKAHPEYITFVNIADLVNQLGQIDYTNPSDPYTQHNVLSEYFKHLEQGSIAKKEFGSTNFSGDKARGSIFSTVVQKLDIFTLPKNSRMTSMNTLEMKSIGFPKYLEFQLLDQRLYGELIKINFRDNHNKKLKTNEIRVSQKGFVENNFDVNLKTGSFVEIEAIVGHKRLKNTFKLKINPKVKKVEVSQVGKPEIKMENFKMHYSDKPIAVFMKIPDSDASNNLLATIFVNQLYTELSRQCRLVQGGNTIRRVQCIFDEFGSMIPLQNMDQIMTVSAGRNILFTLAIQSYAQLYSKYGKEDGQVIKENCQNKCLIMSTDSATNKEFSEACGNKTIETSNISKDQNGLAKNVSVSVDKVPLILPERLEHLAGGERLVLRPLTRMNKWGWAVVSHPIFNTGKTLMPFAHTFLTDDFNPKTNPDLVEKIDAHANINLKALEIDWSKWLTWTEQVTKQDEDGNEVVEEENLALQAYNQYRQSDANVQAAAKDAKEEQEMKKSLKEEENQIPPFITNWLTEHDGDISDGTKQAILNEATKLKDVPEGQKPSSIAFVNIIYKDKKLEDKNKEKNELTQEFSQSFNEYYQDK
;
A
#
# COMPACT_ATOMS: atom_id res chain seq x y z
N MET A 1 -2.72 -23.16 -6.17
CA MET A 1 -2.51 -24.24 -5.19
C MET A 1 -3.32 -25.46 -5.62
N ASN A 2 -2.83 -26.68 -5.36
CA ASN A 2 -3.53 -27.91 -5.74
C ASN A 2 -4.80 -28.09 -4.89
N PRO A 3 -6.01 -28.13 -5.49
CA PRO A 3 -7.27 -28.35 -4.77
C PRO A 3 -7.26 -29.61 -3.90
N LYS A 4 -6.53 -30.65 -4.31
CA LYS A 4 -6.47 -31.94 -3.61
C LYS A 4 -5.89 -31.84 -2.20
N ASN A 5 -5.14 -30.79 -1.90
CA ASN A 5 -4.48 -30.59 -0.60
C ASN A 5 -5.41 -29.88 0.41
N PHE A 6 -6.59 -29.43 -0.02
CA PHE A 6 -7.64 -28.92 0.84
C PHE A 6 -8.65 -30.02 1.20
N ARG A 7 -9.24 -29.94 2.39
CA ARG A 7 -10.16 -30.96 2.92
C ARG A 7 -11.37 -31.22 2.02
N ASP A 8 -11.89 -30.19 1.37
CA ASP A 8 -13.08 -30.26 0.50
C ASP A 8 -12.74 -30.54 -0.97
N LYS A 9 -11.45 -30.67 -1.31
CA LYS A 9 -10.91 -30.87 -2.66
C LYS A 9 -11.31 -29.78 -3.66
N LYS A 10 -11.62 -28.56 -3.20
CA LYS A 10 -12.00 -27.43 -4.06
C LYS A 10 -10.87 -26.41 -4.20
N ALA A 11 -11.02 -25.56 -5.21
CA ALA A 11 -10.11 -24.44 -5.41
C ALA A 11 -10.44 -23.33 -4.40
N HIS A 12 -9.43 -22.93 -3.63
CA HIS A 12 -9.53 -21.83 -2.67
C HIS A 12 -8.60 -20.68 -3.07
N PRO A 13 -9.05 -19.79 -3.98
CA PRO A 13 -8.26 -18.63 -4.40
C PRO A 13 -7.94 -17.66 -3.26
N GLU A 14 -8.73 -17.64 -2.19
CA GLU A 14 -8.56 -16.78 -1.02
C GLU A 14 -7.25 -17.03 -0.24
N TYR A 15 -6.62 -18.20 -0.40
CA TYR A 15 -5.31 -18.48 0.19
C TYR A 15 -4.14 -17.97 -0.68
N ILE A 16 -4.39 -17.50 -1.90
CA ILE A 16 -3.36 -16.95 -2.80
C ILE A 16 -3.11 -15.49 -2.43
N THR A 17 -2.35 -15.28 -1.36
CA THR A 17 -2.02 -13.95 -0.82
C THR A 17 -0.51 -13.75 -0.78
N PHE A 18 -0.06 -12.49 -0.81
CA PHE A 18 1.37 -12.18 -0.67
C PHE A 18 1.94 -12.66 0.66
N VAL A 19 1.13 -12.64 1.74
CA VAL A 19 1.57 -13.13 3.05
C VAL A 19 1.89 -14.63 2.99
N ASN A 20 1.03 -15.42 2.34
CA ASN A 20 1.23 -16.86 2.21
C ASN A 20 2.39 -17.18 1.26
N ILE A 21 2.65 -16.35 0.25
CA ILE A 21 3.83 -16.50 -0.61
C ILE A 21 5.11 -16.18 0.18
N ALA A 22 5.11 -15.12 0.99
CA ALA A 22 6.23 -14.77 1.86
C ALA A 22 6.50 -15.89 2.87
N ASP A 23 5.42 -16.42 3.47
CA ASP A 23 5.45 -17.52 4.42
C ASP A 23 6.01 -18.82 3.82
N LEU A 24 5.61 -19.17 2.59
CA LEU A 24 6.18 -20.31 1.84
C LEU A 24 7.70 -20.21 1.75
N VAL A 25 8.20 -19.06 1.32
CA VAL A 25 9.63 -18.84 1.09
C VAL A 25 10.39 -18.81 2.41
N ASN A 26 9.83 -18.16 3.44
CA ASN A 26 10.45 -18.08 4.76
C ASN A 26 10.48 -19.43 5.48
N GLN A 27 9.35 -20.12 5.56
CA GLN A 27 9.27 -21.38 6.30
C GLN A 27 10.00 -22.51 5.59
N LEU A 28 9.81 -22.70 4.27
CA LEU A 28 10.43 -23.83 3.58
C LEU A 28 11.85 -23.52 3.09
N GLY A 29 12.17 -22.25 2.83
CA GLY A 29 13.47 -21.86 2.28
C GLY A 29 14.61 -21.95 3.28
N GLN A 30 14.32 -21.90 4.59
CA GLN A 30 15.31 -21.98 5.67
C GLN A 30 15.63 -23.42 6.12
N ILE A 31 14.94 -24.41 5.56
CA ILE A 31 15.03 -25.78 6.03
C ILE A 31 15.82 -26.61 5.04
N ASP A 32 16.96 -27.09 5.51
CA ASP A 32 17.77 -28.06 4.82
C ASP A 32 17.72 -29.41 5.55
N TYR A 33 17.80 -30.48 4.79
CA TYR A 33 17.87 -31.86 5.29
C TYR A 33 18.82 -32.69 4.42
N THR A 34 19.30 -33.79 4.96
CA THR A 34 20.17 -34.75 4.26
C THR A 34 19.49 -36.10 4.27
N ASN A 35 19.62 -36.85 3.17
CA ASN A 35 19.19 -38.24 3.17
C ASN A 35 20.26 -39.09 3.90
N PRO A 36 19.92 -39.91 4.91
CA PRO A 36 20.88 -40.78 5.57
C PRO A 36 21.61 -41.75 4.62
N SER A 37 20.97 -42.12 3.50
CA SER A 37 21.58 -42.94 2.43
C SER A 37 22.51 -42.14 1.51
N ASP A 38 22.42 -40.81 1.47
CA ASP A 38 23.36 -39.91 0.79
C ASP A 38 23.69 -38.69 1.68
N PRO A 39 24.55 -38.86 2.69
CA PRO A 39 24.84 -37.81 3.68
C PRO A 39 25.59 -36.60 3.10
N TYR A 40 26.17 -36.74 1.91
CA TYR A 40 26.99 -35.69 1.28
C TYR A 40 26.16 -34.69 0.50
N THR A 41 24.91 -35.03 0.18
CA THR A 41 24.00 -34.15 -0.56
C THR A 41 23.03 -33.46 0.40
N GLN A 42 23.11 -32.13 0.47
CA GLN A 42 22.17 -31.31 1.23
C GLN A 42 20.98 -30.92 0.33
N HIS A 43 19.78 -31.20 0.80
CA HIS A 43 18.52 -30.87 0.14
C HIS A 43 17.81 -29.73 0.86
N ASN A 44 17.29 -28.77 0.11
CA ASN A 44 16.49 -27.67 0.65
C ASN A 44 15.00 -27.95 0.43
N VAL A 45 14.18 -27.85 1.47
CA VAL A 45 12.76 -28.24 1.43
C VAL A 45 11.97 -27.45 0.38
N LEU A 46 12.20 -26.14 0.25
CA LEU A 46 11.54 -25.32 -0.77
C LEU A 46 11.91 -25.80 -2.18
N SER A 47 13.18 -26.16 -2.39
CA SER A 47 13.66 -26.63 -3.68
C SER A 47 13.04 -27.98 -4.07
N GLU A 48 12.94 -28.88 -3.10
CA GLU A 48 12.30 -30.19 -3.27
C GLU A 48 10.78 -30.06 -3.47
N TYR A 49 10.12 -29.12 -2.80
CA TYR A 49 8.71 -28.80 -3.04
C TYR A 49 8.43 -28.49 -4.51
N PHE A 50 9.22 -27.60 -5.13
CA PHE A 50 9.03 -27.26 -6.54
C PHE A 50 9.41 -28.40 -7.49
N LYS A 51 10.40 -29.24 -7.15
CA LYS A 51 10.77 -30.44 -7.93
C LYS A 51 9.63 -31.46 -7.97
N HIS A 52 8.87 -31.61 -6.89
CA HIS A 52 7.77 -32.58 -6.80
C HIS A 52 6.43 -32.09 -7.37
N LEU A 53 6.36 -30.84 -7.87
CA LEU A 53 5.18 -30.37 -8.60
C LEU A 53 4.96 -31.15 -9.92
N GLU A 54 3.69 -31.25 -10.31
CA GLU A 54 3.24 -31.93 -11.54
C GLU A 54 4.00 -31.42 -12.79
N GLN A 55 4.23 -32.32 -13.73
CA GLN A 55 4.89 -31.99 -15.00
C GLN A 55 4.05 -30.96 -15.78
N GLY A 56 4.70 -29.92 -16.30
CA GLY A 56 4.02 -28.79 -16.95
C GLY A 56 3.60 -27.65 -16.02
N SER A 57 3.84 -27.78 -14.70
CA SER A 57 3.67 -26.67 -13.76
C SER A 57 4.57 -25.48 -14.13
N ILE A 58 3.96 -24.30 -14.30
CA ILE A 58 4.68 -23.05 -14.54
C ILE A 58 5.62 -22.76 -13.36
N ALA A 59 5.16 -22.96 -12.13
CA ALA A 59 5.96 -22.70 -10.94
C ALA A 59 7.22 -23.60 -10.87
N LYS A 60 7.09 -24.88 -11.26
CA LYS A 60 8.25 -25.79 -11.37
C LYS A 60 9.24 -25.34 -12.42
N LYS A 61 8.76 -24.85 -13.56
CA LYS A 61 9.61 -24.35 -14.65
C LYS A 61 10.36 -23.08 -14.26
N GLU A 62 9.66 -22.09 -13.70
CA GLU A 62 10.25 -20.82 -13.29
C GLU A 62 11.25 -21.03 -12.15
N PHE A 63 10.90 -21.83 -11.13
CA PHE A 63 11.83 -22.18 -10.04
C PHE A 63 12.99 -23.08 -10.52
N GLY A 64 12.77 -23.90 -11.55
CA GLY A 64 13.83 -24.71 -12.15
C GLY A 64 15.07 -23.89 -12.55
N SER A 65 14.88 -22.66 -13.02
CA SER A 65 16.00 -21.76 -13.36
C SER A 65 16.89 -21.39 -12.16
N THR A 66 16.35 -21.31 -10.95
CA THR A 66 17.13 -21.00 -9.74
C THR A 66 17.96 -22.21 -9.26
N ASN A 67 17.53 -23.43 -9.61
CA ASN A 67 18.27 -24.65 -9.29
C ASN A 67 19.56 -24.82 -10.13
N PHE A 68 19.64 -24.20 -11.31
CA PHE A 68 20.87 -24.19 -12.13
C PHE A 68 21.94 -23.23 -11.59
N SER A 69 21.57 -22.34 -10.66
CA SER A 69 22.52 -21.43 -10.01
C SER A 69 23.21 -22.13 -8.85
N GLY A 70 24.52 -21.90 -8.67
CA GLY A 70 25.26 -22.42 -7.51
C GLY A 70 24.74 -21.87 -6.18
N ASP A 71 25.08 -22.53 -5.07
CA ASP A 71 24.43 -22.31 -3.76
C ASP A 71 24.46 -20.85 -3.29
N LYS A 72 25.60 -20.16 -3.49
CA LYS A 72 25.72 -18.72 -3.17
C LYS A 72 24.74 -17.83 -3.94
N ALA A 73 24.53 -18.12 -5.22
CA ALA A 73 23.61 -17.35 -6.06
C ALA A 73 22.15 -17.63 -5.67
N ARG A 74 21.83 -18.89 -5.33
CA ARG A 74 20.49 -19.27 -4.84
C ARG A 74 20.14 -18.57 -3.52
N GLY A 75 21.06 -18.56 -2.56
CA GLY A 75 20.87 -17.84 -1.29
C GLY A 75 20.65 -16.33 -1.47
N SER A 76 21.36 -15.70 -2.41
CA SER A 76 21.17 -14.29 -2.75
C SER A 76 19.78 -14.00 -3.35
N ILE A 77 19.28 -14.88 -4.22
CA ILE A 77 17.93 -14.77 -4.79
C ILE A 77 16.88 -14.87 -3.69
N PHE A 78 16.98 -15.85 -2.79
CA PHE A 78 16.01 -16.02 -1.70
C PHE A 78 16.01 -14.82 -0.74
N SER A 79 17.19 -14.35 -0.32
CA SER A 79 17.34 -13.15 0.50
C SER A 79 16.63 -11.93 -0.13
N THR A 80 16.84 -11.72 -1.43
CA THR A 80 16.22 -10.61 -2.17
C THR A 80 14.69 -10.75 -2.22
N VAL A 81 14.17 -11.96 -2.42
CA VAL A 81 12.72 -12.22 -2.46
C VAL A 81 12.10 -11.97 -1.09
N VAL A 82 12.70 -12.50 -0.02
CA VAL A 82 12.24 -12.29 1.37
C VAL A 82 12.21 -10.80 1.70
N GLN A 83 13.29 -10.06 1.41
CA GLN A 83 13.36 -8.63 1.66
C GLN A 83 12.26 -7.84 0.93
N LYS A 84 11.94 -8.20 -0.32
CA LYS A 84 10.87 -7.53 -1.10
C LYS A 84 9.47 -7.92 -0.64
N LEU A 85 9.29 -9.12 -0.08
CA LEU A 85 8.00 -9.61 0.39
C LEU A 85 7.68 -9.20 1.84
N ASP A 86 8.69 -8.78 2.61
CA ASP A 86 8.56 -8.47 4.04
C ASP A 86 7.50 -7.40 4.33
N ILE A 87 7.34 -6.40 3.46
CA ILE A 87 6.27 -5.39 3.60
C ILE A 87 4.86 -6.00 3.70
N PHE A 88 4.63 -7.16 3.10
CA PHE A 88 3.34 -7.86 3.10
C PHE A 88 3.14 -8.74 4.32
N THR A 89 4.18 -8.99 5.13
CA THR A 89 4.10 -9.75 6.40
C THR A 89 3.57 -8.89 7.55
N LEU A 90 3.69 -7.56 7.43
CA LEU A 90 3.14 -6.62 8.41
C LEU A 90 1.61 -6.76 8.50
N PRO A 91 1.02 -7.00 9.70
CA PRO A 91 -0.39 -7.39 9.83
C PRO A 91 -1.39 -6.46 9.15
N LYS A 92 -1.15 -5.15 9.17
CA LYS A 92 -2.02 -4.16 8.49
C LYS A 92 -1.97 -4.33 6.97
N ASN A 93 -0.76 -4.50 6.41
CA ASN A 93 -0.55 -4.67 4.98
C ASN A 93 -1.04 -6.03 4.50
N SER A 94 -0.83 -7.10 5.29
CA SER A 94 -1.38 -8.43 4.99
C SER A 94 -2.90 -8.33 4.85
N ARG A 95 -3.60 -7.77 5.86
CA ARG A 95 -5.05 -7.60 5.81
C ARG A 95 -5.52 -6.81 4.60
N MET A 96 -4.86 -5.70 4.29
CA MET A 96 -5.20 -4.86 3.13
C MET A 96 -4.99 -5.57 1.79
N THR A 97 -4.00 -6.46 1.70
CA THR A 97 -3.62 -7.14 0.44
C THR A 97 -4.20 -8.55 0.29
N SER A 98 -4.84 -9.09 1.33
CA SER A 98 -5.49 -10.42 1.30
C SER A 98 -6.79 -10.46 0.50
N MET A 99 -7.44 -9.32 0.26
CA MET A 99 -8.71 -9.25 -0.47
C MET A 99 -8.77 -7.98 -1.31
N ASN A 100 -9.58 -7.99 -2.37
CA ASN A 100 -9.86 -6.79 -3.16
C ASN A 100 -11.35 -6.39 -3.04
N THR A 101 -11.62 -5.17 -2.57
CA THR A 101 -12.97 -4.57 -2.52
C THR A 101 -13.25 -3.64 -3.70
N LEU A 102 -12.23 -3.30 -4.49
CA LEU A 102 -12.30 -2.38 -5.62
C LEU A 102 -11.99 -3.10 -6.93
N GLU A 103 -13.00 -3.22 -7.77
CA GLU A 103 -12.83 -3.70 -9.14
C GLU A 103 -12.07 -2.66 -9.97
N MET A 104 -10.75 -2.81 -10.12
CA MET A 104 -9.88 -1.83 -10.79
C MET A 104 -10.32 -1.55 -12.23
N LYS A 105 -10.78 -2.60 -12.93
CA LYS A 105 -11.35 -2.51 -14.27
C LYS A 105 -12.49 -1.48 -14.36
N SER A 106 -13.33 -1.41 -13.32
CA SER A 106 -14.53 -0.56 -13.30
C SER A 106 -14.24 0.94 -13.34
N ILE A 107 -13.00 1.35 -13.03
CA ILE A 107 -12.57 2.77 -13.06
C ILE A 107 -12.62 3.32 -14.49
N GLY A 108 -12.12 2.57 -15.47
CA GLY A 108 -12.16 2.96 -16.89
C GLY A 108 -13.23 2.23 -17.72
N PHE A 109 -13.66 1.05 -17.27
CA PHE A 109 -14.66 0.21 -17.94
C PHE A 109 -15.78 -0.17 -16.97
N PRO A 110 -16.70 0.76 -16.66
CA PRO A 110 -17.70 0.56 -15.60
C PRO A 110 -18.81 -0.43 -15.99
N LYS A 111 -18.82 -0.89 -17.25
CA LYS A 111 -19.85 -1.71 -17.87
C LYS A 111 -19.18 -2.82 -18.67
N TYR A 112 -19.32 -4.04 -18.19
CA TYR A 112 -18.75 -5.21 -18.86
C TYR A 112 -19.51 -6.49 -18.54
N LEU A 113 -19.33 -7.48 -19.39
CA LEU A 113 -19.79 -8.84 -19.16
C LEU A 113 -18.71 -9.84 -19.55
N GLU A 114 -18.75 -10.99 -18.89
CA GLU A 114 -17.83 -12.10 -19.13
C GLU A 114 -18.57 -13.43 -19.00
N PHE A 115 -18.16 -14.43 -19.77
CA PHE A 115 -18.70 -15.78 -19.69
C PHE A 115 -17.73 -16.77 -20.35
N GLN A 116 -17.91 -18.05 -20.04
CA GLN A 116 -17.14 -19.14 -20.60
C GLN A 116 -18.03 -19.98 -21.53
N LEU A 117 -17.66 -20.08 -22.80
CA LEU A 117 -18.29 -20.99 -23.75
C LEU A 117 -17.73 -22.40 -23.56
N LEU A 118 -18.62 -23.40 -23.62
CA LEU A 118 -18.25 -24.82 -23.48
C LEU A 118 -18.20 -25.55 -24.82
N ASP A 119 -18.73 -24.94 -25.89
CA ASP A 119 -18.69 -25.50 -27.23
C ASP A 119 -17.39 -25.12 -27.94
N GLN A 120 -16.48 -26.08 -28.07
CA GLN A 120 -15.17 -25.89 -28.70
C GLN A 120 -15.25 -25.42 -30.16
N ARG A 121 -16.36 -25.68 -30.86
CA ARG A 121 -16.56 -25.24 -32.24
C ARG A 121 -16.67 -23.72 -32.38
N LEU A 122 -16.91 -23.02 -31.28
CA LEU A 122 -16.98 -21.56 -31.24
C LEU A 122 -15.63 -20.91 -30.90
N TYR A 123 -14.59 -21.68 -30.62
CA TYR A 123 -13.30 -21.12 -30.20
C TYR A 123 -12.61 -20.48 -31.40
N GLY A 124 -12.21 -19.21 -31.27
CA GLY A 124 -11.66 -18.42 -32.38
C GLY A 124 -12.71 -17.84 -33.34
N GLU A 125 -13.99 -18.23 -33.21
CA GLU A 125 -15.08 -17.72 -34.04
C GLU A 125 -15.60 -16.36 -33.55
N LEU A 126 -16.32 -15.66 -34.43
CA LEU A 126 -17.00 -14.42 -34.09
C LEU A 126 -18.40 -14.70 -33.54
N ILE A 127 -18.70 -14.09 -32.39
CA ILE A 127 -20.03 -14.06 -31.81
C ILE A 127 -20.55 -12.62 -31.74
N LYS A 128 -21.87 -12.48 -31.70
CA LYS A 128 -22.55 -11.18 -31.57
C LYS A 128 -23.20 -11.06 -30.21
N ILE A 129 -22.93 -9.95 -29.55
CA ILE A 129 -23.58 -9.56 -28.29
C ILE A 129 -24.50 -8.40 -28.62
N ASN A 130 -25.81 -8.68 -28.64
CA ASN A 130 -26.86 -7.72 -28.94
C ASN A 130 -27.46 -7.16 -27.64
N PHE A 131 -27.32 -5.86 -27.42
CA PHE A 131 -27.96 -5.15 -26.32
C PHE A 131 -29.32 -4.63 -26.74
N ARG A 132 -30.35 -4.85 -25.94
CA ARG A 132 -31.73 -4.41 -26.21
C ARG A 132 -32.34 -3.71 -24.99
N ASP A 133 -33.23 -2.77 -25.24
CA ASP A 133 -33.99 -2.10 -24.19
C ASP A 133 -35.11 -2.98 -23.63
N ASN A 134 -35.86 -2.45 -22.67
CA ASN A 134 -37.02 -3.09 -22.04
C ASN A 134 -38.21 -3.30 -23.00
N HIS A 135 -38.20 -2.67 -24.17
CA HIS A 135 -39.17 -2.82 -25.25
C HIS A 135 -38.65 -3.73 -26.39
N ASN A 136 -37.54 -4.44 -26.15
CA ASN A 136 -36.88 -5.33 -27.10
C ASN A 136 -36.29 -4.63 -28.35
N LYS A 137 -36.17 -3.30 -28.33
CA LYS A 137 -35.50 -2.52 -29.37
C LYS A 137 -33.99 -2.70 -29.23
N LYS A 138 -33.35 -3.01 -30.36
CA LYS A 138 -31.89 -3.19 -30.43
C LYS A 138 -31.17 -1.85 -30.25
N LEU A 139 -30.28 -1.78 -29.27
CA LEU A 139 -29.48 -0.58 -28.93
C LEU A 139 -28.09 -0.63 -29.57
N LYS A 140 -27.38 -1.75 -29.46
CA LYS A 140 -26.03 -1.92 -29.99
C LYS A 140 -25.72 -3.40 -30.22
N THR A 141 -24.84 -3.69 -31.18
CA THR A 141 -24.18 -5.00 -31.32
C THR A 141 -22.70 -4.82 -31.14
N ASN A 142 -22.10 -5.66 -30.31
CA ASN A 142 -20.66 -5.85 -30.27
C ASN A 142 -20.33 -7.21 -30.90
N GLU A 143 -19.38 -7.23 -31.82
CA GLU A 143 -18.86 -8.47 -32.40
C GLU A 143 -17.54 -8.80 -31.72
N ILE A 144 -17.43 -10.01 -31.16
CA ILE A 144 -16.29 -10.42 -30.34
C ILE A 144 -15.78 -11.76 -30.84
N ARG A 145 -14.46 -11.84 -31.02
CA ARG A 145 -13.79 -13.10 -31.31
C ARG A 145 -13.59 -13.86 -30.01
N VAL A 146 -14.08 -15.10 -29.97
CA VAL A 146 -13.95 -15.97 -28.80
C VAL A 146 -12.49 -16.37 -28.61
N SER A 147 -12.03 -16.38 -27.36
CA SER A 147 -10.69 -16.87 -27.02
C SER A 147 -10.52 -18.34 -27.44
N GLN A 148 -9.27 -18.75 -27.68
CA GLN A 148 -8.92 -20.16 -27.94
C GLN A 148 -9.31 -21.11 -26.80
N LYS A 149 -9.61 -20.56 -25.61
CA LYS A 149 -10.10 -21.32 -24.46
C LYS A 149 -11.60 -21.16 -24.22
N GLY A 150 -12.36 -20.51 -25.11
CA GLY A 150 -13.80 -20.28 -24.96
C GLY A 150 -14.21 -19.09 -24.09
N PHE A 151 -13.25 -18.43 -23.42
CA PHE A 151 -13.53 -17.25 -22.62
C PHE A 151 -13.91 -16.06 -23.50
N VAL A 152 -14.95 -15.33 -23.09
CA VAL A 152 -15.42 -14.11 -23.73
C VAL A 152 -15.50 -13.01 -22.69
N GLU A 153 -14.92 -11.86 -23.03
CA GLU A 153 -15.00 -10.63 -22.25
C GLU A 153 -15.45 -9.50 -23.18
N ASN A 154 -16.45 -8.73 -22.76
CA ASN A 154 -16.93 -7.58 -23.52
C ASN A 154 -17.13 -6.37 -22.61
N ASN A 155 -16.38 -5.30 -22.89
CA ASN A 155 -16.65 -3.98 -22.34
C ASN A 155 -17.60 -3.24 -23.30
N PHE A 156 -18.57 -2.53 -22.73
CA PHE A 156 -19.60 -1.87 -23.54
C PHE A 156 -19.98 -0.51 -22.97
N ASP A 157 -20.41 0.39 -23.84
CA ASP A 157 -20.94 1.70 -23.48
C ASP A 157 -22.38 1.82 -23.97
N VAL A 158 -23.29 1.16 -23.24
CA VAL A 158 -24.72 1.15 -23.53
C VAL A 158 -25.46 1.44 -22.22
N ASN A 159 -26.46 2.29 -22.29
CA ASN A 159 -27.32 2.58 -21.15
C ASN A 159 -28.44 1.54 -21.09
N LEU A 160 -28.42 0.71 -20.04
CA LEU A 160 -29.37 -0.37 -19.82
C LEU A 160 -30.21 -0.07 -18.59
N LYS A 161 -31.47 -0.52 -18.61
CA LYS A 161 -32.41 -0.38 -17.50
C LYS A 161 -32.83 -1.76 -17.00
N THR A 162 -33.41 -1.81 -15.81
CA THR A 162 -34.08 -3.03 -15.35
C THR A 162 -35.16 -3.44 -16.35
N GLY A 163 -35.12 -4.71 -16.79
CA GLY A 163 -35.95 -5.24 -17.86
C GLY A 163 -35.30 -5.26 -19.25
N SER A 164 -34.13 -4.60 -19.44
CA SER A 164 -33.33 -4.73 -20.66
C SER A 164 -32.87 -6.17 -20.91
N PHE A 165 -32.47 -6.46 -22.15
CA PHE A 165 -32.00 -7.78 -22.56
C PHE A 165 -30.60 -7.75 -23.17
N VAL A 166 -29.86 -8.83 -22.94
CA VAL A 166 -28.61 -9.16 -23.65
C VAL A 166 -28.83 -10.46 -24.40
N GLU A 167 -28.60 -10.45 -25.71
CA GLU A 167 -28.71 -11.63 -26.56
C GLU A 167 -27.33 -11.99 -27.10
N ILE A 168 -26.86 -13.20 -26.79
CA ILE A 168 -25.66 -13.78 -27.36
C ILE A 168 -26.07 -14.62 -28.54
N GLU A 169 -25.47 -14.35 -29.68
CA GLU A 169 -25.72 -15.03 -30.94
C GLU A 169 -24.41 -15.57 -31.51
N ALA A 170 -24.45 -16.83 -31.95
CA ALA A 170 -23.32 -17.49 -32.57
C ALA A 170 -23.79 -18.28 -33.80
N ILE A 171 -22.90 -18.47 -34.77
CA ILE A 171 -23.17 -19.28 -35.96
C ILE A 171 -22.31 -20.54 -35.87
N VAL A 172 -22.95 -21.71 -35.97
CA VAL A 172 -22.25 -23.01 -36.03
C VAL A 172 -22.69 -23.71 -37.30
N GLY A 173 -21.78 -23.80 -38.28
CA GLY A 173 -22.11 -24.24 -39.63
C GLY A 173 -23.12 -23.30 -40.28
N HIS A 174 -24.33 -23.78 -40.57
CA HIS A 174 -25.43 -22.98 -41.12
C HIS A 174 -26.51 -22.63 -40.08
N LYS A 175 -26.35 -23.05 -38.83
CA LYS A 175 -27.34 -22.82 -37.77
C LYS A 175 -26.96 -21.60 -36.94
N ARG A 176 -27.92 -20.70 -36.77
CA ARG A 176 -27.83 -19.57 -35.85
C ARG A 176 -28.34 -20.01 -34.48
N LEU A 177 -27.46 -19.97 -33.49
CA LEU A 177 -27.77 -20.30 -32.10
C LEU A 177 -27.89 -19.01 -31.30
N LYS A 178 -28.80 -18.98 -30.31
CA LYS A 178 -28.96 -17.82 -29.43
C LYS A 178 -29.24 -18.18 -27.97
N ASN A 179 -28.71 -17.34 -27.07
CA ASN A 179 -29.14 -17.26 -25.68
C ASN A 179 -29.59 -15.83 -25.38
N THR A 180 -30.73 -15.67 -24.71
CA THR A 180 -31.25 -14.35 -24.30
C THR A 180 -31.29 -14.26 -22.78
N PHE A 181 -30.80 -13.15 -22.24
CA PHE A 181 -30.75 -12.87 -20.83
C PHE A 181 -31.52 -11.59 -20.52
N LYS A 182 -32.43 -11.65 -19.55
CA LYS A 182 -33.12 -10.49 -19.00
C LYS A 182 -32.35 -9.96 -17.79
N LEU A 183 -32.19 -8.64 -17.73
CA LEU A 183 -31.41 -7.97 -16.70
C LEU A 183 -32.30 -7.35 -15.63
N LYS A 184 -31.87 -7.48 -14.38
CA LYS A 184 -32.39 -6.70 -13.25
C LYS A 184 -31.23 -5.96 -12.60
N ILE A 185 -31.19 -4.65 -12.83
CA ILE A 185 -30.07 -3.79 -12.46
C ILE A 185 -30.42 -3.14 -11.12
N ASN A 186 -29.62 -3.40 -10.09
CA ASN A 186 -29.74 -2.71 -8.81
C ASN A 186 -28.69 -1.59 -8.70
N PRO A 187 -29.07 -0.31 -8.89
CA PRO A 187 -28.12 0.80 -8.88
C PRO A 187 -27.48 1.07 -7.51
N LYS A 188 -28.00 0.48 -6.42
CA LYS A 188 -27.43 0.63 -5.07
C LYS A 188 -26.30 -0.36 -4.79
N VAL A 189 -26.40 -1.59 -5.31
CA VAL A 189 -25.51 -2.71 -4.94
C VAL A 189 -24.44 -3.00 -6.01
N LYS A 190 -24.40 -2.21 -7.11
CA LYS A 190 -23.51 -2.42 -8.28
C LYS A 190 -23.59 -3.86 -8.84
N LYS A 191 -24.67 -4.58 -8.54
CA LYS A 191 -24.87 -5.99 -8.91
C LYS A 191 -26.00 -6.07 -9.93
N VAL A 192 -25.75 -6.86 -10.98
CA VAL A 192 -26.75 -7.16 -12.01
C VAL A 192 -27.22 -8.60 -11.79
N GLU A 193 -28.52 -8.76 -11.55
CA GLU A 193 -29.16 -10.07 -11.60
C GLU A 193 -29.47 -10.38 -13.07
N VAL A 194 -29.07 -11.57 -13.50
CA VAL A 194 -29.20 -12.02 -14.89
C VAL A 194 -30.05 -13.28 -14.90
N SER A 195 -31.10 -13.30 -15.71
CA SER A 195 -32.01 -14.45 -15.83
C SER A 195 -32.09 -14.90 -17.29
N GLN A 196 -31.79 -16.17 -17.55
CA GLN A 196 -31.98 -16.77 -18.88
C GLN A 196 -33.47 -16.73 -19.26
N VAL A 197 -33.75 -16.35 -20.51
CA VAL A 197 -35.09 -16.36 -21.09
C VAL A 197 -35.12 -17.39 -22.21
N GLY A 198 -36.13 -18.25 -22.19
CA GLY A 198 -36.26 -19.35 -23.14
C GLY A 198 -35.23 -20.46 -22.94
N LYS A 199 -35.25 -21.44 -23.84
CA LYS A 199 -34.32 -22.57 -23.81
C LYS A 199 -32.93 -22.12 -24.29
N PRO A 200 -31.85 -22.33 -23.52
CA PRO A 200 -30.50 -22.00 -23.98
C PRO A 200 -30.09 -22.92 -25.13
N GLU A 201 -29.61 -22.33 -26.22
CA GLU A 201 -29.11 -23.03 -27.40
C GLU A 201 -27.57 -23.12 -27.39
N ILE A 202 -26.90 -22.21 -26.68
CA ILE A 202 -25.45 -22.15 -26.52
C ILE A 202 -25.08 -22.61 -25.11
N LYS A 203 -24.18 -23.61 -25.01
CA LYS A 203 -23.66 -24.09 -23.72
C LYS A 203 -22.61 -23.10 -23.19
N MET A 204 -22.89 -22.52 -22.03
CA MET A 204 -22.01 -21.57 -21.35
C MET A 204 -22.13 -21.67 -19.84
N GLU A 205 -21.11 -21.19 -19.15
CA GLU A 205 -21.04 -21.10 -17.69
C GLU A 205 -20.46 -19.75 -17.25
N ASN A 206 -20.54 -19.47 -15.94
CA ASN A 206 -19.91 -18.32 -15.30
C ASN A 206 -20.28 -16.96 -15.92
N PHE A 207 -21.52 -16.81 -16.42
CA PHE A 207 -21.99 -15.52 -16.93
C PHE A 207 -22.03 -14.49 -15.79
N LYS A 208 -21.19 -13.47 -15.89
CA LYS A 208 -21.11 -12.35 -14.95
C LYS A 208 -21.26 -11.05 -15.71
N MET A 209 -21.93 -10.10 -15.07
CA MET A 209 -22.12 -8.77 -15.63
C MET A 209 -21.96 -7.72 -14.53
N HIS A 210 -21.14 -6.72 -14.82
CA HIS A 210 -20.96 -5.54 -14.00
C HIS A 210 -21.55 -4.33 -14.73
N TYR A 211 -22.32 -3.52 -14.00
CA TYR A 211 -22.94 -2.33 -14.55
C TYR A 211 -22.96 -1.21 -13.49
N SER A 212 -22.32 -0.09 -13.80
CA SER A 212 -22.39 1.13 -13.00
C SER A 212 -22.37 2.37 -13.90
N ASP A 213 -23.27 3.31 -13.64
CA ASP A 213 -23.20 4.65 -14.24
C ASP A 213 -22.51 5.66 -13.30
N LYS A 214 -22.32 5.32 -12.01
CA LYS A 214 -21.73 6.24 -11.03
C LYS A 214 -20.23 6.45 -11.27
N PRO A 215 -19.70 7.68 -11.15
CA PRO A 215 -18.27 7.93 -11.17
C PRO A 215 -17.57 7.29 -9.96
N ILE A 216 -16.27 7.03 -10.09
CA ILE A 216 -15.43 6.47 -9.04
C ILE A 216 -14.29 7.46 -8.81
N ALA A 217 -14.07 7.83 -7.56
CA ALA A 217 -12.89 8.55 -7.10
C ALA A 217 -12.13 7.65 -6.13
N VAL A 218 -10.81 7.56 -6.30
CA VAL A 218 -9.91 6.81 -5.41
C VAL A 218 -8.98 7.82 -4.77
N PHE A 219 -9.00 7.89 -3.44
CA PHE A 219 -8.12 8.73 -2.65
C PHE A 219 -7.03 7.84 -2.04
N MET A 220 -5.77 8.17 -2.27
CA MET A 220 -4.63 7.47 -1.68
C MET A 220 -3.98 8.40 -0.66
N LYS A 221 -4.19 8.12 0.62
CA LYS A 221 -3.55 8.85 1.72
C LYS A 221 -2.22 8.17 2.01
N ILE A 222 -1.12 8.82 1.66
CA ILE A 222 0.23 8.32 1.89
C ILE A 222 0.87 9.19 2.97
N PRO A 223 1.27 8.65 4.13
CA PRO A 223 1.94 9.43 5.16
C PRO A 223 3.30 9.90 4.65
N ASP A 224 3.61 11.17 4.93
CA ASP A 224 4.92 11.79 4.64
C ASP A 224 6.00 11.28 5.61
N SER A 225 5.63 10.98 6.84
CA SER A 225 6.54 10.54 7.90
C SER A 225 7.07 9.11 7.75
N ASP A 226 6.34 8.23 7.05
CA ASP A 226 6.69 6.80 6.93
C ASP A 226 6.61 6.32 5.48
N ALA A 227 7.78 6.19 4.85
CA ALA A 227 7.91 5.73 3.48
C ALA A 227 7.69 4.22 3.31
N SER A 228 7.59 3.45 4.41
CA SER A 228 7.50 1.98 4.39
C SER A 228 6.32 1.49 3.55
N ASN A 229 5.19 2.19 3.57
CA ASN A 229 3.98 1.80 2.84
C ASN A 229 3.85 2.44 1.45
N ASN A 230 4.75 3.34 1.06
CA ASN A 230 4.67 4.05 -0.22
C ASN A 230 4.72 3.10 -1.41
N LEU A 231 5.35 1.93 -1.25
CA LEU A 231 5.44 0.90 -2.28
C LEU A 231 4.06 0.37 -2.68
N LEU A 232 3.11 0.28 -1.73
CA LEU A 232 1.76 -0.22 -1.98
C LEU A 232 0.98 0.71 -2.92
N ALA A 233 1.17 2.02 -2.78
CA ALA A 233 0.57 3.00 -3.68
C ALA A 233 1.14 2.88 -5.11
N THR A 234 2.45 2.74 -5.25
CA THR A 234 3.12 2.52 -6.55
C THR A 234 2.63 1.22 -7.21
N ILE A 235 2.50 0.13 -6.45
CA ILE A 235 1.96 -1.15 -6.94
C ILE A 235 0.51 -0.97 -7.42
N PHE A 236 -0.34 -0.31 -6.63
CA PHE A 236 -1.72 -0.06 -7.00
C PHE A 236 -1.84 0.72 -8.32
N VAL A 237 -1.09 1.81 -8.48
CA VAL A 237 -1.10 2.61 -9.71
C VAL A 237 -0.64 1.80 -10.92
N ASN A 238 0.43 1.00 -10.78
CA ASN A 238 0.93 0.15 -11.86
C ASN A 238 -0.08 -0.94 -12.26
N GLN A 239 -0.71 -1.58 -11.27
CA GLN A 239 -1.74 -2.58 -11.51
C GLN A 239 -2.97 -1.98 -12.19
N LEU A 240 -3.43 -0.82 -11.71
CA LEU A 240 -4.54 -0.09 -12.31
C LEU A 240 -4.25 0.25 -13.78
N TYR A 241 -3.09 0.87 -14.05
CA TYR A 241 -2.73 1.21 -15.43
C TYR A 241 -2.61 -0.02 -16.32
N THR A 242 -2.01 -1.10 -15.82
CA THR A 242 -1.85 -2.36 -16.56
C THR A 242 -3.20 -2.97 -16.91
N GLU A 243 -4.12 -3.06 -15.95
CA GLU A 243 -5.46 -3.61 -16.18
C GLU A 243 -6.24 -2.74 -17.17
N LEU A 244 -6.27 -1.42 -16.99
CA LEU A 244 -6.94 -0.53 -17.94
C LEU A 244 -6.33 -0.61 -19.34
N SER A 245 -5.01 -0.67 -19.45
CA SER A 245 -4.31 -0.80 -20.73
C SER A 245 -4.58 -2.13 -21.43
N ARG A 246 -4.72 -3.22 -20.67
CA ARG A 246 -5.14 -4.53 -21.19
C ARG A 246 -6.56 -4.44 -21.76
N GLN A 247 -7.46 -3.83 -21.01
CA GLN A 247 -8.87 -3.69 -21.35
C GLN A 247 -9.11 -2.79 -22.56
N CYS A 248 -8.29 -1.75 -22.75
CA CYS A 248 -8.31 -0.92 -23.97
C CYS A 248 -8.17 -1.75 -25.25
N ARG A 249 -7.40 -2.85 -25.23
CA ARG A 249 -7.24 -3.72 -26.41
C ARG A 249 -8.51 -4.46 -26.81
N LEU A 250 -9.48 -4.57 -25.90
CA LEU A 250 -10.75 -5.27 -26.10
C LEU A 250 -11.88 -4.34 -26.57
N VAL A 251 -11.62 -3.04 -26.70
CA VAL A 251 -12.62 -2.03 -27.07
C VAL A 251 -12.28 -1.38 -28.39
N GLN A 252 -13.31 -1.16 -29.22
CA GLN A 252 -13.17 -0.42 -30.47
C GLN A 252 -12.67 1.01 -30.18
N GLY A 253 -11.53 1.38 -30.76
CA GLY A 253 -10.89 2.67 -30.52
C GLY A 253 -9.72 2.62 -29.53
N GLY A 254 -9.47 1.50 -28.86
CA GLY A 254 -8.24 1.31 -28.07
C GLY A 254 -8.17 2.18 -26.80
N ASN A 255 -9.30 2.68 -26.30
CA ASN A 255 -9.35 3.63 -25.20
C ASN A 255 -10.31 3.19 -24.09
N THR A 256 -10.15 3.81 -22.92
CA THR A 256 -11.09 3.66 -21.80
C THR A 256 -12.43 4.27 -22.16
N ILE A 257 -13.52 3.56 -21.86
CA ILE A 257 -14.89 4.03 -22.09
C ILE A 257 -15.15 5.29 -21.26
N ARG A 258 -14.70 5.29 -20.01
CA ARG A 258 -14.70 6.45 -19.12
C ARG A 258 -13.29 6.97 -18.98
N ARG A 259 -13.12 8.27 -19.23
CA ARG A 259 -11.82 8.95 -19.01
C ARG A 259 -11.36 8.76 -17.58
N VAL A 260 -10.11 8.35 -17.43
CA VAL A 260 -9.44 8.21 -16.14
C VAL A 260 -8.45 9.35 -15.98
N GLN A 261 -8.53 10.06 -14.86
CA GLN A 261 -7.60 11.13 -14.51
C GLN A 261 -6.84 10.73 -13.26
N CYS A 262 -5.53 10.55 -13.40
CA CYS A 262 -4.60 10.32 -12.30
C CYS A 262 -4.01 11.68 -11.91
N ILE A 263 -4.20 12.07 -10.65
CA ILE A 263 -3.66 13.32 -10.09
C ILE A 263 -2.68 12.93 -9.00
N PHE A 264 -1.41 13.25 -9.19
CA PHE A 264 -0.35 13.04 -8.21
C PHE A 264 0.11 14.43 -7.75
N ASP A 265 -0.36 14.82 -6.57
CA ASP A 265 -0.12 16.12 -5.94
C ASP A 265 1.35 16.30 -5.49
N GLU A 266 2.02 15.21 -5.16
CA GLU A 266 3.42 15.19 -4.74
C GLU A 266 4.21 14.08 -5.45
N PHE A 267 4.23 14.15 -6.79
CA PHE A 267 4.86 13.12 -7.64
C PHE A 267 6.37 12.98 -7.38
N GLY A 268 7.05 14.06 -7.00
CA GLY A 268 8.48 14.09 -6.73
C GLY A 268 8.90 13.28 -5.49
N SER A 269 8.01 13.14 -4.50
CA SER A 269 8.30 12.41 -3.27
C SER A 269 7.85 10.94 -3.31
N MET A 270 7.00 10.57 -4.27
CA MET A 270 6.53 9.19 -4.44
C MET A 270 7.69 8.21 -4.76
N ILE A 271 7.51 6.93 -4.45
CA ILE A 271 8.38 5.88 -4.97
C ILE A 271 8.17 5.79 -6.49
N PRO A 272 9.24 5.79 -7.31
CA PRO A 272 9.13 5.82 -8.77
C PRO A 272 8.21 4.72 -9.32
N LEU A 273 7.23 5.13 -10.12
CA LEU A 273 6.42 4.23 -10.95
C LEU A 273 7.30 3.59 -12.04
N GLN A 274 7.17 2.29 -12.25
CA GLN A 274 7.94 1.57 -13.26
C GLN A 274 7.51 1.97 -14.67
N ASN A 275 8.47 2.17 -15.58
CA ASN A 275 8.26 2.50 -16.99
C ASN A 275 7.36 3.74 -17.22
N MET A 276 7.48 4.75 -16.34
CA MET A 276 6.62 5.94 -16.39
C MET A 276 6.79 6.74 -17.69
N ASP A 277 7.98 6.78 -18.26
CA ASP A 277 8.30 7.33 -19.58
C ASP A 277 7.43 6.73 -20.69
N GLN A 278 7.29 5.39 -20.71
CA GLN A 278 6.46 4.66 -21.67
C GLN A 278 4.97 4.88 -21.39
N ILE A 279 4.58 4.91 -20.11
CA ILE A 279 3.20 5.20 -19.69
C ILE A 279 2.77 6.58 -20.19
N MET A 280 3.60 7.61 -19.98
CA MET A 280 3.32 8.98 -20.40
C MET A 280 3.16 9.10 -21.92
N THR A 281 3.94 8.33 -22.69
CA THR A 281 3.89 8.34 -24.16
C THR A 281 2.57 7.77 -24.71
N VAL A 282 1.97 6.77 -24.05
CA VAL A 282 0.81 6.02 -24.61
C VAL A 282 -0.52 6.35 -23.92
N SER A 283 -0.48 6.77 -22.65
CA SER A 283 -1.67 6.95 -21.79
C SER A 283 -2.74 7.87 -22.37
N ALA A 284 -2.34 9.00 -22.98
CA ALA A 284 -3.27 9.96 -23.57
C ALA A 284 -4.12 9.34 -24.69
N GLY A 285 -3.53 8.50 -25.55
CA GLY A 285 -4.25 7.76 -26.59
C GLY A 285 -5.24 6.74 -26.03
N ARG A 286 -5.00 6.25 -24.81
CA ARG A 286 -5.91 5.35 -24.06
C ARG A 286 -6.97 6.11 -23.27
N ASN A 287 -7.07 7.43 -23.39
CA ASN A 287 -7.97 8.30 -22.62
C ASN A 287 -7.71 8.21 -21.09
N ILE A 288 -6.43 7.99 -20.73
CA ILE A 288 -5.91 8.02 -19.36
C ILE A 288 -4.99 9.24 -19.27
N LEU A 289 -5.29 10.18 -18.38
CA LEU A 289 -4.57 11.43 -18.24
C LEU A 289 -3.82 11.48 -16.92
N PHE A 290 -2.58 11.94 -16.95
CA PHE A 290 -1.76 12.18 -15.77
C PHE A 290 -1.60 13.68 -15.53
N THR A 291 -1.82 14.09 -14.28
CA THR A 291 -1.47 15.42 -13.77
C THR A 291 -0.40 15.22 -12.71
N LEU A 292 0.82 15.62 -13.02
CA LEU A 292 1.98 15.47 -12.16
C LEU A 292 2.29 16.84 -11.54
N ALA A 293 2.08 16.98 -10.24
CA ALA A 293 2.55 18.13 -9.49
C ALA A 293 3.89 17.78 -8.83
N ILE A 294 4.87 18.65 -9.05
CA ILE A 294 6.24 18.52 -8.57
C ILE A 294 6.70 19.88 -8.05
N GLN A 295 7.59 19.88 -7.06
CA GLN A 295 8.16 21.12 -6.53
C GLN A 295 9.31 21.61 -7.42
N SER A 296 10.09 20.70 -8.00
CA SER A 296 11.17 21.02 -8.93
C SER A 296 11.42 19.91 -9.95
N TYR A 297 11.99 20.27 -11.10
CA TYR A 297 12.49 19.28 -12.05
C TYR A 297 13.67 18.46 -11.49
N ALA A 298 14.42 18.99 -10.52
CA ALA A 298 15.51 18.26 -9.86
C ALA A 298 15.01 17.01 -9.13
N GLN A 299 13.87 17.08 -8.44
CA GLN A 299 13.23 15.91 -7.82
C GLN A 299 12.87 14.85 -8.87
N LEU A 300 12.30 15.28 -10.00
CA LEU A 300 11.96 14.39 -11.11
C LEU A 300 13.20 13.66 -11.64
N TYR A 301 14.27 14.40 -11.94
CA TYR A 301 15.52 13.82 -12.46
C TYR A 301 16.26 12.97 -11.42
N SER A 302 16.16 13.28 -10.13
CA SER A 302 16.75 12.46 -9.06
C SER A 302 16.07 11.10 -8.95
N LYS A 303 14.77 11.01 -9.26
CA LYS A 303 13.96 9.79 -9.12
C LYS A 303 14.02 8.90 -10.36
N TYR A 304 14.00 9.51 -11.54
CA TYR A 304 13.89 8.81 -12.83
C TYR A 304 15.18 8.86 -13.66
N GLY A 305 16.20 9.60 -13.22
CA GLY A 305 17.33 9.92 -14.07
C GLY A 305 17.00 11.05 -15.06
N LYS A 306 18.04 11.62 -15.66
CA LYS A 306 17.90 12.79 -16.55
C LYS A 306 17.19 12.44 -17.86
N GLU A 307 17.47 11.25 -18.42
CA GLU A 307 16.90 10.80 -19.70
C GLU A 307 15.38 10.55 -19.56
N ASP A 308 14.97 9.62 -18.70
CA ASP A 308 13.55 9.30 -18.51
C ASP A 308 12.76 10.48 -17.93
N GLY A 309 13.36 11.23 -17.00
CA GLY A 309 12.74 12.43 -16.45
C GLY A 309 12.47 13.49 -17.51
N GLN A 310 13.34 13.63 -18.51
CA GLN A 310 13.13 14.53 -19.64
C GLN A 310 11.97 14.04 -20.52
N VAL A 311 11.89 12.74 -20.81
CA VAL A 311 10.78 12.13 -21.57
C VAL A 311 9.45 12.35 -20.85
N ILE A 312 9.39 12.16 -19.52
CA ILE A 312 8.18 12.41 -18.72
C ILE A 312 7.75 13.88 -18.82
N LYS A 313 8.69 14.82 -18.67
CA LYS A 313 8.46 16.26 -18.76
C LYS A 313 7.99 16.69 -20.16
N GLU A 314 8.56 16.12 -21.22
CA GLU A 314 8.20 16.46 -22.61
C GLU A 314 6.83 15.92 -23.01
N ASN A 315 6.46 14.74 -22.54
CA ASN A 315 5.12 14.17 -22.76
C ASN A 315 4.01 14.92 -21.99
N CYS A 316 4.36 15.75 -21.00
CA CYS A 316 3.42 16.67 -20.37
C CYS A 316 3.07 17.83 -21.32
N GLN A 317 1.98 17.66 -22.08
CA GLN A 317 1.55 18.62 -23.10
C GLN A 317 1.17 20.01 -22.55
N ASN A 318 0.71 20.05 -21.30
CA ASN A 318 0.42 21.29 -20.59
C ASN A 318 1.39 21.41 -19.41
N LYS A 319 2.06 22.57 -19.31
CA LYS A 319 2.97 22.88 -18.21
C LYS A 319 2.44 24.11 -17.49
N CYS A 320 2.23 24.00 -16.18
CA CYS A 320 1.71 25.09 -15.35
C CYS A 320 2.78 25.46 -14.32
N LEU A 321 3.33 26.66 -14.43
CA LEU A 321 4.21 27.25 -13.43
C LEU A 321 3.37 28.07 -12.45
N ILE A 322 3.33 27.62 -11.19
CA ILE A 322 2.69 28.36 -10.09
C ILE A 322 3.70 29.30 -9.45
N MET A 323 4.85 28.76 -9.04
CA MET A 323 5.99 29.50 -8.52
C MET A 323 7.23 28.61 -8.59
N SER A 324 8.40 29.19 -8.81
CA SER A 324 9.69 28.50 -8.71
C SER A 324 10.79 29.48 -8.33
N THR A 325 11.66 29.09 -7.42
CA THR A 325 12.89 29.82 -7.08
C THR A 325 14.08 29.37 -7.93
N ASP A 326 13.90 28.36 -8.79
CA ASP A 326 14.96 27.86 -9.67
C ASP A 326 15.08 28.72 -10.93
N SER A 327 16.22 29.41 -11.06
CA SER A 327 16.51 30.31 -12.18
C SER A 327 16.49 29.60 -13.53
N ALA A 328 16.96 28.35 -13.60
CA ALA A 328 16.97 27.59 -14.85
C ALA A 328 15.54 27.29 -15.34
N THR A 329 14.67 26.86 -14.44
CA THR A 329 13.24 26.64 -14.71
C THR A 329 12.56 27.94 -15.15
N ASN A 330 12.80 29.06 -14.46
CA ASN A 330 12.19 30.35 -14.83
C ASN A 330 12.66 30.84 -16.21
N LYS A 331 13.94 30.66 -16.53
CA LYS A 331 14.47 30.94 -17.88
C LYS A 331 13.81 30.07 -18.95
N GLU A 332 13.69 28.77 -18.71
CA GLU A 332 13.01 27.85 -19.64
C GLU A 332 11.57 28.30 -19.93
N PHE A 333 10.79 28.66 -18.91
CA PHE A 333 9.41 29.12 -19.09
C PHE A 333 9.32 30.48 -19.79
N SER A 334 10.23 31.42 -19.48
CA SER A 334 10.33 32.71 -20.15
C SER A 334 10.65 32.55 -21.63
N GLU A 335 11.66 31.74 -21.96
CA GLU A 335 12.05 31.44 -23.35
C GLU A 335 10.92 30.76 -24.12
N ALA A 336 10.21 29.82 -23.49
CA ALA A 336 9.06 29.14 -24.10
C ALA A 336 7.87 30.08 -24.35
N CYS A 337 7.79 31.22 -23.64
CA CYS A 337 6.78 32.25 -23.95
C CYS A 337 7.12 33.00 -25.24
N GLY A 338 8.40 33.15 -25.54
CA GLY A 338 8.91 33.93 -26.65
C GLY A 338 9.14 35.40 -26.30
N ASN A 339 9.54 36.17 -27.31
CA ASN A 339 9.99 37.55 -27.15
C ASN A 339 9.12 38.48 -28.00
N LYS A 340 8.98 39.73 -27.54
CA LYS A 340 8.48 40.85 -28.34
C LYS A 340 9.64 41.69 -28.84
N THR A 341 9.44 42.31 -29.99
CA THR A 341 10.34 43.32 -30.52
C THR A 341 9.88 44.68 -30.03
N ILE A 342 10.79 45.48 -29.49
CA ILE A 342 10.54 46.88 -29.13
C ILE A 342 11.46 47.78 -29.96
N GLU A 343 10.94 48.93 -30.36
CA GLU A 343 11.73 49.97 -31.01
C GLU A 343 12.13 50.99 -29.97
N THR A 344 13.43 51.11 -29.72
CA THR A 344 13.99 52.06 -28.76
C THR A 344 14.52 53.26 -29.53
N SER A 345 14.01 54.46 -29.25
CA SER A 345 14.50 55.71 -29.83
C SER A 345 15.39 56.43 -28.84
N ASN A 346 16.69 56.47 -29.11
CA ASN A 346 17.64 57.27 -28.34
C ASN A 346 17.74 58.67 -28.95
N ILE A 347 17.28 59.67 -28.19
CA ILE A 347 17.34 61.09 -28.56
C ILE A 347 18.48 61.74 -27.79
N SER A 348 19.54 62.11 -28.48
CA SER A 348 20.64 62.89 -27.89
C SER A 348 20.33 64.39 -28.02
N LYS A 349 20.27 65.08 -26.87
CA LYS A 349 20.00 66.52 -26.78
C LYS A 349 21.31 67.31 -26.64
N ASP A 350 21.36 68.50 -27.23
CA ASP A 350 22.48 69.44 -27.03
C ASP A 350 22.41 70.17 -25.67
N GLN A 351 23.40 71.02 -25.37
CA GLN A 351 23.45 71.80 -24.12
C GLN A 351 22.25 72.76 -23.93
N ASN A 352 21.51 73.06 -24.99
CA ASN A 352 20.31 73.91 -24.97
C ASN A 352 19.01 73.10 -24.98
N GLY A 353 19.08 71.76 -24.90
CA GLY A 353 17.93 70.87 -24.82
C GLY A 353 17.28 70.51 -26.17
N LEU A 354 17.85 70.93 -27.30
CA LEU A 354 17.35 70.62 -28.64
C LEU A 354 17.85 69.23 -29.08
N ALA A 355 16.96 68.44 -29.70
CA ALA A 355 17.29 67.12 -30.20
C ALA A 355 18.25 67.21 -31.40
N LYS A 356 19.48 66.70 -31.25
CA LYS A 356 20.55 66.80 -32.24
C LYS A 356 20.64 65.56 -33.14
N ASN A 357 20.45 64.37 -32.57
CA ASN A 357 20.43 63.09 -33.29
C ASN A 357 19.36 62.17 -32.69
N VAL A 358 18.62 61.49 -33.57
CA VAL A 358 17.66 60.44 -33.19
C VAL A 358 18.13 59.13 -33.83
N SER A 359 18.53 58.18 -33.00
CA SER A 359 18.87 56.83 -33.45
C SER A 359 17.80 55.86 -32.98
N VAL A 360 17.19 55.11 -33.91
CA VAL A 360 16.20 54.07 -33.62
C VAL A 360 16.91 52.71 -33.68
N SER A 361 16.87 51.95 -32.59
CA SER A 361 17.34 50.56 -32.53
C SER A 361 16.16 49.62 -32.28
N VAL A 362 16.28 48.40 -32.78
CA VAL A 362 15.27 47.35 -32.64
C VAL A 362 15.79 46.29 -31.68
N ASP A 363 15.18 46.18 -30.51
CA ASP A 363 15.62 45.28 -29.44
C ASP A 363 14.63 44.14 -29.22
N LYS A 364 15.13 42.94 -28.95
CA LYS A 364 14.34 41.74 -28.67
C LYS A 364 14.24 41.53 -27.16
N VAL A 365 13.04 41.66 -26.60
CA VAL A 365 12.81 41.56 -25.14
C VAL A 365 11.83 40.41 -24.83
N PRO A 366 12.09 39.57 -23.81
CA PRO A 366 11.15 38.52 -23.40
C PRO A 366 9.74 39.05 -23.14
N LEU A 367 8.71 38.28 -23.50
CA LEU A 367 7.32 38.65 -23.21
C LEU A 367 7.04 38.72 -21.71
N ILE A 368 7.68 37.82 -20.95
CA ILE A 368 7.72 37.82 -19.50
C ILE A 368 9.17 37.60 -19.08
N LEU A 369 9.68 38.44 -18.18
CA LEU A 369 11.06 38.32 -17.70
C LEU A 369 11.17 37.12 -16.73
N PRO A 370 12.31 36.38 -16.73
CA PRO A 370 12.54 35.32 -15.75
C PRO A 370 12.37 35.80 -14.30
N GLU A 371 12.82 37.02 -13.99
CA GLU A 371 12.70 37.63 -12.67
C GLU A 371 11.23 37.88 -12.28
N ARG A 372 10.35 38.13 -13.27
CA ARG A 372 8.91 38.27 -13.01
C ARG A 372 8.26 36.94 -12.62
N LEU A 373 8.79 35.83 -13.13
CA LEU A 373 8.33 34.47 -12.81
C LEU A 373 8.77 34.01 -11.41
N GLU A 374 9.89 34.54 -10.90
CA GLU A 374 10.33 34.31 -9.52
C GLU A 374 9.43 35.02 -8.50
N HIS A 375 8.82 36.14 -8.90
CA HIS A 375 7.97 36.97 -8.05
C HIS A 375 6.49 36.94 -8.45
N LEU A 376 5.95 35.75 -8.78
CA LEU A 376 4.53 35.57 -9.04
C LEU A 376 3.70 35.88 -7.78
N ALA A 377 2.65 36.70 -7.93
CA ALA A 377 1.74 37.00 -6.84
C ALA A 377 0.84 35.79 -6.56
N GLY A 378 0.30 35.70 -5.35
CA GLY A 378 -0.60 34.61 -4.98
C GLY A 378 -1.78 34.48 -5.94
N GLY A 379 -1.99 33.26 -6.46
CA GLY A 379 -3.03 32.96 -7.46
C GLY A 379 -2.62 33.24 -8.91
N GLU A 380 -1.49 33.91 -9.16
CA GLU A 380 -0.92 34.01 -10.50
C GLU A 380 -0.32 32.66 -10.93
N ARG A 381 -0.37 32.40 -12.23
CA ARG A 381 0.30 31.23 -12.83
C ARG A 381 0.57 31.47 -14.30
N LEU A 382 1.62 30.85 -14.81
CA LEU A 382 1.92 30.81 -16.24
C LEU A 382 1.62 29.40 -16.78
N VAL A 383 0.79 29.32 -17.82
CA VAL A 383 0.40 28.05 -18.46
C VAL A 383 0.92 28.00 -19.88
N LEU A 384 1.76 27.01 -20.16
CA LEU A 384 2.23 26.66 -21.50
C LEU A 384 1.37 25.51 -22.04
N ARG A 385 0.86 25.67 -23.26
CA ARG A 385 0.01 24.69 -23.96
C ARG A 385 0.41 24.52 -25.42
N PRO A 386 1.68 24.22 -25.71
CA PRO A 386 2.26 24.36 -27.05
C PRO A 386 1.67 23.44 -28.12
N LEU A 387 0.95 22.37 -27.75
CA LEU A 387 0.41 21.37 -28.69
C LEU A 387 -1.08 21.56 -29.04
N THR A 388 -1.76 22.55 -28.47
CA THR A 388 -3.14 22.85 -28.88
C THR A 388 -3.14 23.41 -30.30
N ARG A 389 -3.90 22.80 -31.21
CA ARG A 389 -4.00 23.22 -32.62
C ARG A 389 -5.42 23.50 -33.07
N MET A 390 -6.41 23.09 -32.28
CA MET A 390 -7.83 23.26 -32.58
C MET A 390 -8.56 23.86 -31.40
N ASN A 391 -9.49 24.77 -31.67
CA ASN A 391 -10.43 25.26 -30.67
C ASN A 391 -11.59 24.26 -30.46
N LYS A 392 -12.52 24.58 -29.55
CA LYS A 392 -13.70 23.74 -29.26
C LYS A 392 -14.64 23.54 -30.44
N TRP A 393 -14.56 24.38 -31.46
CA TRP A 393 -15.34 24.30 -32.70
C TRP A 393 -14.60 23.62 -33.85
N GLY A 394 -13.37 23.15 -33.62
CA GLY A 394 -12.54 22.46 -34.61
C GLY A 394 -11.76 23.37 -35.55
N TRP A 395 -11.76 24.69 -35.33
CA TRP A 395 -10.95 25.60 -36.15
C TRP A 395 -9.49 25.60 -35.73
N ALA A 396 -8.61 25.73 -36.72
CA ALA A 396 -7.17 25.85 -36.51
C ALA A 396 -6.86 27.11 -35.69
N VAL A 397 -6.06 26.95 -34.63
CA VAL A 397 -5.63 28.05 -33.76
C VAL A 397 -4.15 27.94 -33.45
N VAL A 398 -3.52 29.10 -33.26
CA VAL A 398 -2.18 29.20 -32.69
C VAL A 398 -2.33 29.19 -31.17
N SER A 399 -1.56 28.34 -30.50
CA SER A 399 -1.58 28.27 -29.05
C SER A 399 -0.60 29.27 -28.47
N HIS A 400 -1.12 30.20 -27.68
CA HIS A 400 -0.31 31.18 -26.94
C HIS A 400 -0.20 30.77 -25.47
N PRO A 401 0.92 31.11 -24.80
CA PRO A 401 1.04 31.06 -23.36
C PRO A 401 -0.09 31.84 -22.68
N ILE A 402 -0.54 31.37 -21.52
CA ILE A 402 -1.57 32.04 -20.74
C ILE A 402 -0.96 32.47 -19.42
N PHE A 403 -0.90 33.78 -19.20
CA PHE A 403 -0.53 34.34 -17.90
C PHE A 403 -1.79 34.72 -17.13
N ASN A 404 -2.10 33.94 -16.10
CA ASN A 404 -3.24 34.20 -15.23
C ASN A 404 -2.86 35.30 -14.23
N THR A 405 -3.53 36.44 -14.33
CA THR A 405 -3.36 37.60 -13.45
C THR A 405 -4.67 38.40 -13.35
N GLY A 406 -4.77 39.32 -12.38
CA GLY A 406 -5.94 40.15 -12.12
C GLY A 406 -7.24 39.37 -12.01
N LYS A 407 -8.18 39.57 -12.93
CA LYS A 407 -9.50 38.90 -12.91
C LYS A 407 -9.44 37.39 -13.16
N THR A 408 -8.30 36.88 -13.62
CA THR A 408 -8.10 35.46 -13.99
C THR A 408 -7.23 34.70 -12.98
N LEU A 409 -6.98 35.29 -11.81
CA LEU A 409 -6.28 34.64 -10.71
C LEU A 409 -6.95 33.32 -10.34
N MET A 410 -6.13 32.33 -10.01
CA MET A 410 -6.61 31.10 -9.41
C MET A 410 -7.15 31.41 -8.01
N PRO A 411 -8.43 31.12 -7.72
CA PRO A 411 -8.98 31.37 -6.39
C PRO A 411 -8.32 30.46 -5.36
N PHE A 412 -8.09 30.97 -4.16
CA PHE A 412 -7.56 30.15 -3.07
C PHE A 412 -8.65 29.23 -2.53
N ALA A 413 -8.32 27.97 -2.26
CA ALA A 413 -9.29 26.98 -1.79
C ALA A 413 -10.12 27.48 -0.59
N HIS A 414 -9.50 28.17 0.37
CA HIS A 414 -10.17 28.70 1.56
C HIS A 414 -11.20 29.82 1.28
N THR A 415 -11.27 30.39 0.07
CA THR A 415 -12.23 31.45 -0.24
C THR A 415 -13.55 30.93 -0.78
N PHE A 416 -13.61 29.67 -1.22
CA PHE A 416 -14.81 29.10 -1.87
C PHE A 416 -15.06 27.63 -1.56
N LEU A 417 -14.09 26.88 -1.03
CA LEU A 417 -14.26 25.47 -0.67
C LEU A 417 -14.49 25.26 0.82
N THR A 418 -14.37 26.28 1.68
CA THR A 418 -14.43 26.07 3.14
C THR A 418 -15.78 25.53 3.62
N ASP A 419 -16.87 25.87 2.95
CA ASP A 419 -18.22 25.38 3.28
C ASP A 419 -18.39 23.89 2.94
N ASP A 420 -17.79 23.45 1.82
CA ASP A 420 -17.89 22.06 1.32
C ASP A 420 -16.75 21.15 1.82
N PHE A 421 -15.56 21.72 2.03
CA PHE A 421 -14.30 21.08 2.42
C PHE A 421 -13.62 21.91 3.48
N ASN A 422 -14.00 21.69 4.74
CA ASN A 422 -13.36 22.34 5.87
C ASN A 422 -12.00 21.67 6.17
N PRO A 423 -10.85 22.31 5.94
CA PRO A 423 -9.54 21.70 6.21
C PRO A 423 -9.28 21.45 7.70
N LYS A 424 -10.11 22.01 8.60
CA LYS A 424 -10.01 21.80 10.04
C LYS A 424 -10.73 20.54 10.52
N THR A 425 -11.57 19.91 9.69
CA THR A 425 -12.20 18.64 10.07
C THR A 425 -11.21 17.50 9.90
N ASN A 426 -11.14 16.59 10.88
CA ASN A 426 -10.29 15.42 10.78
C ASN A 426 -10.79 14.53 9.61
N PRO A 427 -9.96 14.29 8.57
CA PRO A 427 -10.35 13.45 7.43
C PRO A 427 -10.72 12.01 7.84
N ASP A 428 -10.22 11.54 8.99
CA ASP A 428 -10.48 10.19 9.51
C ASP A 428 -11.94 10.03 9.98
N LEU A 429 -12.71 11.12 10.12
CA LEU A 429 -14.13 11.08 10.50
C LEU A 429 -15.06 10.57 9.37
N VAL A 430 -14.54 10.40 8.15
CA VAL A 430 -15.28 9.86 7.00
C VAL A 430 -15.08 8.33 6.88
N GLU A 431 -14.19 7.74 7.67
CA GLU A 431 -13.82 6.33 7.54
C GLU A 431 -14.93 5.39 8.05
N LYS A 432 -15.59 4.71 7.12
CA LYS A 432 -16.25 3.45 7.44
C LYS A 432 -15.16 2.38 7.51
N ILE A 433 -15.06 1.68 8.64
CA ILE A 433 -14.15 0.53 8.78
C ILE A 433 -14.45 -0.48 7.67
N ASP A 434 -13.49 -0.65 6.77
CA ASP A 434 -13.62 -1.52 5.61
C ASP A 434 -13.53 -3.00 6.00
N ALA A 435 -14.07 -3.86 5.12
CA ALA A 435 -14.07 -5.31 5.29
C ALA A 435 -12.68 -5.92 5.60
N HIS A 436 -11.62 -5.25 5.14
CA HIS A 436 -10.23 -5.69 5.31
C HIS A 436 -9.73 -5.61 6.75
N ALA A 437 -10.18 -4.62 7.53
CA ALA A 437 -9.65 -4.36 8.87
C ALA A 437 -9.84 -5.55 9.82
N ASN A 438 -10.90 -6.32 9.61
CA ASN A 438 -11.33 -7.44 10.46
C ASN A 438 -10.99 -8.82 9.86
N ILE A 439 -10.20 -8.88 8.78
CA ILE A 439 -9.78 -10.17 8.20
C ILE A 439 -8.94 -10.93 9.22
N ASN A 440 -9.35 -12.18 9.51
CA ASN A 440 -8.59 -13.09 10.36
C ASN A 440 -7.47 -13.74 9.55
N LEU A 441 -6.25 -13.22 9.69
CA LEU A 441 -5.06 -13.74 9.00
C LEU A 441 -4.77 -15.21 9.36
N LYS A 442 -4.99 -15.62 10.62
CA LYS A 442 -4.76 -17.01 11.05
C LYS A 442 -5.66 -18.01 10.34
N ALA A 443 -6.88 -17.60 9.97
CA ALA A 443 -7.78 -18.47 9.21
C ALA A 443 -7.33 -18.66 7.74
N LEU A 444 -6.50 -17.75 7.24
CA LEU A 444 -5.94 -17.76 5.88
C LEU A 444 -4.51 -18.35 5.84
N GLU A 445 -3.96 -18.75 6.98
CA GLU A 445 -2.64 -19.40 7.04
C GLU A 445 -2.66 -20.78 6.38
N ILE A 446 -1.50 -21.13 5.84
CA ILE A 446 -1.29 -22.35 5.09
C ILE A 446 -0.39 -23.26 5.91
N ASP A 447 -0.91 -24.45 6.22
CA ASP A 447 -0.16 -25.49 6.91
C ASP A 447 0.68 -26.33 5.93
N TRP A 448 1.89 -25.85 5.61
CA TRP A 448 2.77 -26.42 4.58
C TRP A 448 3.07 -27.91 4.72
N SER A 449 2.91 -28.49 5.92
CA SER A 449 3.05 -29.94 6.16
C SER A 449 2.18 -30.78 5.21
N LYS A 450 0.98 -30.31 4.86
CA LYS A 450 0.05 -31.00 3.93
C LYS A 450 0.48 -30.95 2.47
N TRP A 451 1.47 -30.11 2.16
CA TRP A 451 2.03 -29.95 0.82
C TRP A 451 3.36 -30.69 0.63
N LEU A 452 3.97 -31.20 1.71
CA LEU A 452 5.18 -32.02 1.69
C LEU A 452 4.79 -33.50 1.62
N THR A 453 4.43 -34.01 0.44
CA THR A 453 3.79 -35.33 0.30
C THR A 453 4.69 -36.43 -0.29
N TRP A 454 5.95 -36.14 -0.61
CA TRP A 454 6.85 -37.11 -1.20
C TRP A 454 7.59 -37.92 -0.14
N THR A 455 8.02 -39.13 -0.50
CA THR A 455 8.85 -40.01 0.32
C THR A 455 10.18 -40.26 -0.38
N GLU A 456 11.21 -40.51 0.42
CA GLU A 456 12.55 -40.85 -0.02
C GLU A 456 12.93 -42.20 0.59
N GLN A 457 13.73 -42.96 -0.15
CA GLN A 457 14.29 -44.22 0.35
C GLN A 457 15.40 -43.92 1.35
N VAL A 458 15.34 -44.58 2.51
CA VAL A 458 16.29 -44.46 3.61
C VAL A 458 16.75 -45.86 3.99
N THR A 459 18.06 -46.04 4.08
CA THR A 459 18.67 -47.29 4.54
C THR A 459 18.96 -47.17 6.03
N LYS A 460 18.38 -48.05 6.84
CA LYS A 460 18.62 -48.13 8.29
C LYS A 460 19.15 -49.50 8.68
N GLN A 461 19.78 -49.59 9.84
CA GLN A 461 20.13 -50.88 10.43
C GLN A 461 19.00 -51.35 11.35
N ASP A 462 18.55 -52.60 11.21
CA ASP A 462 17.61 -53.22 12.15
C ASP A 462 18.29 -53.56 13.48
N GLU A 463 17.51 -54.03 14.46
CA GLU A 463 18.02 -54.43 15.79
C GLU A 463 19.06 -55.57 15.73
N ASP A 464 19.12 -56.30 14.60
CA ASP A 464 20.05 -57.39 14.33
C ASP A 464 21.26 -56.96 13.45
N GLY A 465 21.34 -55.69 13.06
CA GLY A 465 22.43 -55.11 12.26
C GLY A 465 22.32 -55.27 10.73
N ASN A 466 21.18 -55.73 10.21
CA ASN A 466 20.94 -55.82 8.76
C ASN A 466 20.45 -54.49 8.18
N GLU A 467 20.83 -54.21 6.94
CA GLU A 467 20.33 -53.04 6.21
C GLU A 467 18.89 -53.25 5.72
N VAL A 468 17.97 -52.42 6.20
CA VAL A 468 16.57 -52.37 5.80
C VAL A 468 16.31 -51.05 5.07
N VAL A 469 15.65 -51.12 3.92
CA VAL A 469 15.25 -49.95 3.13
C VAL A 469 13.80 -49.60 3.49
N GLU A 470 13.61 -48.40 4.04
CA GLU A 470 12.30 -47.84 4.40
C GLU A 470 12.00 -46.59 3.53
N GLU A 471 10.71 -46.28 3.35
CA GLU A 471 10.30 -45.02 2.73
C GLU A 471 9.89 -44.01 3.81
N GLU A 472 10.60 -42.89 3.88
CA GLU A 472 10.33 -41.83 4.85
C GLU A 472 10.14 -40.48 4.18
N ASN A 473 9.32 -39.63 4.81
CA ASN A 473 9.14 -38.25 4.37
C ASN A 473 10.10 -37.33 5.14
N LEU A 474 11.36 -37.32 4.71
CA LEU A 474 12.44 -36.57 5.34
C LEU A 474 12.16 -35.05 5.37
N ALA A 475 11.59 -34.51 4.29
CA ALA A 475 11.22 -33.10 4.21
C ALA A 475 10.16 -32.72 5.25
N LEU A 476 9.12 -33.56 5.45
CA LEU A 476 8.10 -33.34 6.48
C LEU A 476 8.66 -33.47 7.89
N GLN A 477 9.57 -34.43 8.13
CA GLN A 477 10.24 -34.57 9.42
C GLN A 477 11.06 -33.30 9.76
N ALA A 478 11.89 -32.84 8.82
CA ALA A 478 12.67 -31.61 8.97
C ALA A 478 11.77 -30.38 9.20
N TYR A 479 10.67 -30.27 8.47
CA TYR A 479 9.67 -29.21 8.66
C TYR A 479 9.01 -29.24 10.05
N ASN A 480 8.63 -30.41 10.54
CA ASN A 480 8.03 -30.56 11.86
C ASN A 480 9.03 -30.22 12.98
N GLN A 481 10.31 -30.59 12.83
CA GLN A 481 11.37 -30.21 13.76
C GLN A 481 11.56 -28.68 13.81
N TYR A 482 11.62 -28.03 12.64
CA TYR A 482 11.70 -26.57 12.55
C TYR A 482 10.50 -25.87 13.21
N ARG A 483 9.28 -26.37 12.99
CA ARG A 483 8.06 -25.82 13.64
C ARG A 483 8.10 -25.93 15.16
N GLN A 484 8.62 -27.04 15.68
CA GLN A 484 8.76 -27.23 17.13
C GLN A 484 9.83 -26.31 17.73
N SER A 485 10.97 -26.13 17.06
CA SER A 485 12.00 -25.22 17.52
C SER A 485 11.54 -23.76 17.50
N ASP A 486 10.86 -23.33 16.43
CA ASP A 486 10.32 -21.97 16.32
C ASP A 486 9.23 -21.68 17.38
N ALA A 487 8.34 -22.64 17.64
CA ALA A 487 7.34 -22.52 18.70
C ALA A 487 7.98 -22.36 20.10
N ASN A 488 9.06 -23.09 20.38
CA ASN A 488 9.79 -22.98 21.65
C ASN A 488 10.49 -21.61 21.78
N VAL A 489 11.04 -21.08 20.69
CA VAL A 489 11.68 -19.76 20.67
C VAL A 489 10.65 -18.64 20.90
N GLN A 490 9.48 -18.72 20.26
CA GLN A 490 8.41 -17.74 20.44
C GLN A 490 7.84 -17.75 21.87
N ALA A 491 7.71 -18.92 22.49
CA ALA A 491 7.30 -19.05 23.89
C ALA A 491 8.30 -18.36 24.84
N ALA A 492 9.60 -18.65 24.68
CA ALA A 492 10.65 -18.04 25.49
C ALA A 492 10.73 -16.50 25.34
N ALA A 493 10.53 -15.98 24.12
CA ALA A 493 10.53 -14.54 23.87
C ALA A 493 9.33 -13.81 24.49
N LYS A 494 8.18 -14.49 24.60
CA LYS A 494 6.98 -13.96 25.25
C LYS A 494 7.18 -13.88 26.77
N ASP A 495 7.71 -14.93 27.36
CA ASP A 495 8.00 -14.99 28.80
C ASP A 495 9.00 -13.90 29.22
N ALA A 496 10.03 -13.65 28.40
CA ALA A 496 11.02 -12.59 28.65
C ALA A 496 10.43 -11.16 28.58
N LYS A 497 9.44 -10.92 27.71
CA LYS A 497 8.74 -9.62 27.62
C LYS A 497 7.85 -9.37 28.83
N GLU A 498 7.11 -10.39 29.27
CA GLU A 498 6.26 -10.33 30.46
C GLU A 498 7.12 -10.08 31.72
N GLU A 499 8.32 -10.66 31.81
CA GLU A 499 9.27 -10.41 32.91
C GLU A 499 9.85 -8.98 32.90
N GLN A 500 10.11 -8.41 31.73
CA GLN A 500 10.57 -7.00 31.59
C GLN A 500 9.50 -5.98 31.95
N GLU A 501 8.24 -6.21 31.55
CA GLU A 501 7.12 -5.34 31.93
C GLU A 501 6.86 -5.37 33.44
N MET A 502 6.99 -6.55 34.06
CA MET A 502 6.88 -6.68 35.52
C MET A 502 7.98 -5.89 36.25
N LYS A 503 9.25 -5.98 35.81
CA LYS A 503 10.37 -5.21 36.40
C LYS A 503 10.24 -3.70 36.21
N LYS A 504 9.56 -3.25 35.15
CA LYS A 504 9.29 -1.82 34.91
C LYS A 504 8.23 -1.27 35.86
N SER A 505 7.18 -2.04 36.14
CA SER A 505 6.12 -1.64 37.08
C SER A 505 6.63 -1.45 38.52
N LEU A 506 7.54 -2.30 38.98
CA LEU A 506 8.12 -2.21 40.33
C LEU A 506 8.98 -0.95 40.53
N LYS A 507 9.66 -0.46 39.49
CA LYS A 507 10.45 0.79 39.55
C LYS A 507 9.60 2.06 39.57
N GLU A 508 8.37 2.01 39.10
CA GLU A 508 7.45 3.16 39.10
C GLU A 508 6.81 3.40 40.48
N GLU A 509 6.73 2.38 41.34
CA GLU A 509 6.23 2.49 42.72
C GLU A 509 7.27 3.08 43.69
N GLU A 510 8.57 2.82 43.52
CA GLU A 510 9.65 3.39 44.37
C GLU A 510 9.76 4.92 44.28
N ASN A 511 9.39 5.52 43.15
CA ASN A 511 9.47 6.98 42.93
C ASN A 511 8.39 7.80 43.68
N GLN A 512 7.46 7.15 44.40
CA GLN A 512 6.36 7.84 45.12
C GLN A 512 6.58 7.92 46.63
N ILE A 513 7.66 7.35 47.16
CA ILE A 513 7.99 7.38 48.60
C ILE A 513 8.86 8.62 48.88
N PRO A 514 8.60 9.38 49.97
CA PRO A 514 9.45 10.51 50.35
C PRO A 514 10.93 10.10 50.40
N PRO A 515 11.83 10.80 49.67
CA PRO A 515 13.23 10.37 49.51
C PRO A 515 14.01 10.20 50.82
N PHE A 516 13.65 10.93 51.87
CA PHE A 516 14.32 10.79 53.17
C PHE A 516 14.07 9.41 53.80
N ILE A 517 12.91 8.79 53.56
CA ILE A 517 12.57 7.47 54.11
C ILE A 517 13.40 6.40 53.40
N THR A 518 13.50 6.46 52.08
CA THR A 518 14.33 5.52 51.30
C THR A 518 15.81 5.67 51.62
N ASN A 519 16.29 6.91 51.80
CA ASN A 519 17.68 7.16 52.18
C ASN A 519 17.98 6.66 53.59
N TRP A 520 17.11 6.96 54.57
CA TRP A 520 17.31 6.53 55.95
C TRP A 520 17.32 5.00 56.07
N LEU A 521 16.42 4.30 55.34
CA LEU A 521 16.40 2.83 55.28
C LEU A 521 17.67 2.23 54.66
N THR A 522 18.30 2.95 53.74
CA THR A 522 19.55 2.54 53.09
C THR A 522 20.75 2.78 54.01
N GLU A 523 20.77 3.90 54.73
CA GLU A 523 21.84 4.22 55.69
C GLU A 523 21.86 3.26 56.89
N HIS A 524 20.69 2.81 57.32
CA HIS A 524 20.51 1.89 58.45
C HIS A 524 20.23 0.45 57.99
N ASP A 525 20.71 0.10 56.80
CA ASP A 525 20.57 -1.22 56.22
C ASP A 525 21.38 -2.24 57.02
N GLY A 526 20.70 -2.96 57.92
CA GLY A 526 21.30 -3.97 58.78
C GLY A 526 20.98 -3.78 60.26
N ASP A 527 20.78 -2.53 60.68
CA ASP A 527 20.48 -2.15 62.07
C ASP A 527 19.05 -2.52 62.49
N ILE A 528 18.13 -2.52 61.51
CA ILE A 528 16.73 -2.95 61.68
C ILE A 528 16.45 -4.26 60.91
N SER A 529 15.36 -4.94 61.27
CA SER A 529 14.94 -6.18 60.61
C SER A 529 14.27 -5.90 59.25
N ASP A 530 14.37 -6.84 58.31
CA ASP A 530 13.75 -6.66 56.98
C ASP A 530 12.22 -6.58 57.07
N GLY A 531 11.62 -7.24 58.07
CA GLY A 531 10.20 -7.10 58.38
C GLY A 531 9.83 -5.68 58.81
N THR A 532 10.71 -5.00 59.56
CA THR A 532 10.54 -3.60 59.96
C THR A 532 10.72 -2.67 58.76
N LYS A 533 11.69 -2.91 57.88
CA LYS A 533 11.88 -2.14 56.64
C LYS A 533 10.64 -2.17 55.76
N GLN A 534 10.09 -3.37 55.54
CA GLN A 534 8.87 -3.51 54.76
C GLN A 534 7.66 -2.84 55.42
N ALA A 535 7.55 -2.91 56.76
CA ALA A 535 6.50 -2.22 57.49
C ALA A 535 6.60 -0.69 57.37
N ILE A 536 7.82 -0.13 57.39
CA ILE A 536 8.07 1.30 57.18
C ILE A 536 7.68 1.71 55.75
N LEU A 537 8.08 0.95 54.72
CA LEU A 537 7.70 1.24 53.33
C LEU A 537 6.18 1.20 53.12
N ASN A 538 5.51 0.20 53.69
CA ASN A 538 4.05 0.08 53.63
C ASN A 538 3.37 1.26 54.34
N GLU A 539 3.86 1.69 55.50
CA GLU A 539 3.31 2.85 56.20
C GLU A 539 3.59 4.15 55.44
N ALA A 540 4.72 4.25 54.73
CA ALA A 540 5.08 5.41 53.93
C ALA A 540 4.15 5.61 52.73
N THR A 541 3.64 4.52 52.12
CA THR A 541 2.66 4.64 51.02
C THR A 541 1.35 5.31 51.45
N LYS A 542 0.96 5.21 52.73
CA LYS A 542 -0.24 5.85 53.28
C LYS A 542 -0.13 7.36 53.44
N LEU A 543 1.09 7.91 53.40
CA LEU A 543 1.30 9.37 53.42
C LEU A 543 0.72 10.07 52.18
N LYS A 544 0.38 9.31 51.13
CA LYS A 544 -0.26 9.80 49.91
C LYS A 544 -1.71 10.27 50.13
N ASP A 545 -2.39 9.74 51.14
CA ASP A 545 -3.82 9.98 51.38
C ASP A 545 -4.08 11.01 52.50
N VAL A 546 -3.03 11.69 52.99
CA VAL A 546 -3.17 12.74 54.02
C VAL A 546 -3.71 14.03 53.36
N PRO A 547 -4.89 14.55 53.78
CA PRO A 547 -5.49 15.75 53.18
C PRO A 547 -4.64 17.02 53.39
N GLU A 548 -4.67 17.94 52.42
CA GLU A 548 -3.92 19.22 52.48
C GLU A 548 -4.25 20.01 53.76
N GLY A 549 -3.21 20.37 54.52
CA GLY A 549 -3.29 21.18 55.75
C GLY A 549 -3.17 20.40 57.07
N GLN A 550 -3.14 19.07 57.05
CA GLN A 550 -2.78 18.25 58.22
C GLN A 550 -1.31 17.80 58.16
N LYS A 551 -0.54 18.06 59.22
CA LYS A 551 0.84 17.57 59.31
C LYS A 551 0.84 16.10 59.75
N PRO A 552 1.43 15.18 58.96
CA PRO A 552 1.55 13.78 59.36
C PRO A 552 2.48 13.65 60.56
N SER A 553 2.25 12.63 61.39
CA SER A 553 3.02 12.37 62.60
C SER A 553 3.99 11.21 62.41
N SER A 554 5.23 11.36 62.91
CA SER A 554 6.23 10.29 62.88
C SER A 554 5.90 9.12 63.83
N ILE A 555 4.89 9.24 64.70
CA ILE A 555 4.59 8.27 65.78
C ILE A 555 4.37 6.85 65.25
N ALA A 556 3.68 6.68 64.11
CA ALA A 556 3.44 5.35 63.53
C ALA A 556 4.77 4.66 63.13
N PHE A 557 5.66 5.40 62.48
CA PHE A 557 6.98 4.94 62.07
C PHE A 557 7.89 4.67 63.28
N VAL A 558 7.87 5.56 64.27
CA VAL A 558 8.61 5.38 65.53
C VAL A 558 8.17 4.12 66.25
N ASN A 559 6.86 3.87 66.34
CA ASN A 559 6.33 2.66 66.96
C ASN A 559 6.74 1.39 66.21
N ILE A 560 6.84 1.45 64.88
CA ILE A 560 7.33 0.33 64.06
C ILE A 560 8.80 0.04 64.40
N ILE A 561 9.65 1.07 64.44
CA ILE A 561 11.08 0.94 64.79
C ILE A 561 11.25 0.46 66.25
N TYR A 562 10.46 0.99 67.18
CA TYR A 562 10.55 0.63 68.61
C TYR A 562 10.15 -0.83 68.89
N LYS A 563 9.28 -1.41 68.04
CA LYS A 563 8.86 -2.82 68.09
C LYS A 563 9.78 -3.76 67.32
N ASP A 564 10.90 -3.27 66.76
CA ASP A 564 11.84 -4.13 66.07
C ASP A 564 12.43 -5.17 67.03
N LYS A 565 12.36 -6.44 66.60
CA LYS A 565 12.86 -7.60 67.33
C LYS A 565 14.38 -7.65 67.43
N LYS A 566 15.12 -7.11 66.45
CA LYS A 566 16.60 -7.03 66.52
C LYS A 566 17.07 -6.09 67.64
N LEU A 567 16.22 -5.15 68.05
CA LEU A 567 16.55 -4.12 69.02
C LEU A 567 15.95 -4.40 70.41
N GLU A 568 15.34 -5.57 70.63
CA GLU A 568 14.48 -5.89 71.80
C GLU A 568 15.14 -5.56 73.16
N ASP A 569 16.43 -5.87 73.33
CA ASP A 569 17.20 -5.61 74.55
C ASP A 569 18.14 -4.37 74.46
N LYS A 570 18.05 -3.59 73.38
CA LYS A 570 18.95 -2.46 73.09
C LYS A 570 18.28 -1.09 73.21
N ASN A 571 17.83 -0.76 74.41
CA ASN A 571 17.05 0.46 74.67
C ASN A 571 17.76 1.77 74.28
N LYS A 572 19.09 1.82 74.35
CA LYS A 572 19.85 3.01 73.94
C LYS A 572 19.81 3.22 72.41
N GLU A 573 20.13 2.18 71.63
CA GLU A 573 20.06 2.23 70.15
C GLU A 573 18.64 2.47 69.65
N LYS A 574 17.61 1.88 70.29
CA LYS A 574 16.20 2.18 69.97
C LYS A 574 15.88 3.67 70.08
N ASN A 575 16.29 4.28 71.19
CA ASN A 575 16.00 5.69 71.44
C ASN A 575 16.77 6.60 70.45
N GLU A 576 18.02 6.25 70.11
CA GLU A 576 18.81 7.01 69.15
C GLU A 576 18.20 6.93 67.73
N LEU A 577 17.89 5.73 67.24
CA LEU A 577 17.29 5.55 65.90
C LEU A 577 15.89 6.17 65.77
N THR A 578 15.07 6.08 66.81
CA THR A 578 13.73 6.68 66.78
C THR A 578 13.74 8.20 66.91
N GLN A 579 14.69 8.76 67.65
CA GLN A 579 14.91 10.21 67.69
C GLN A 579 15.43 10.72 66.35
N GLU A 580 16.41 10.05 65.77
CA GLU A 580 16.97 10.41 64.47
C GLU A 580 15.92 10.34 63.36
N PHE A 581 15.17 9.24 63.27
CA PHE A 581 14.08 9.11 62.28
C PHE A 581 13.02 10.20 62.48
N SER A 582 12.62 10.47 63.73
CA SER A 582 11.64 11.53 64.02
C SER A 582 12.15 12.92 63.67
N GLN A 583 13.44 13.18 63.90
CA GLN A 583 14.05 14.45 63.56
C GLN A 583 14.05 14.64 62.04
N SER A 584 14.57 13.68 61.28
CA SER A 584 14.56 13.70 59.82
C SER A 584 13.15 13.80 59.23
N PHE A 585 12.18 13.10 59.84
CA PHE A 585 10.77 13.17 59.46
C PHE A 585 10.21 14.58 59.69
N ASN A 586 10.44 15.16 60.87
CA ASN A 586 9.95 16.48 61.21
C ASN A 586 10.62 17.56 60.36
N GLU A 587 11.93 17.49 60.11
CA GLU A 587 12.64 18.42 59.23
C GLU A 587 12.05 18.40 57.81
N TYR A 588 11.78 17.21 57.25
CA TYR A 588 11.20 17.07 55.92
C TYR A 588 9.77 17.67 55.80
N TYR A 589 8.98 17.65 56.88
CA TYR A 589 7.60 18.13 56.90
C TYR A 589 7.38 19.45 57.68
N GLN A 590 8.43 20.09 58.20
CA GLN A 590 8.36 21.45 58.74
C GLN A 590 8.53 22.52 57.65
N ASP A 591 9.33 22.24 56.62
CA ASP A 591 9.54 23.10 55.44
C ASP A 591 8.44 22.98 54.36
N LYS A 592 7.41 22.17 54.60
CA LYS A 592 6.19 22.02 53.80
C LYS A 592 4.96 22.26 54.68
#